data_AF-A0A9C9G733-F1
#
_entry.id   AF-A0A9C9G733-F1
#
_cell.length_a   1.000
_cell.length_b   1.000
_cell.length_c   1.000
_cell.angle_alpha   90.00
_cell.angle_beta   90.00
_cell.angle_gamma   90.00
#
_symmetry.space_group_name_H-M   'P 1'
#
loop_
_entity.id
_entity.type
_entity.pdbx_description
1 polymer ?
#
loop_
_entity_poly.entity_id
_entity_poly.type
_entity_poly.pdbx_seq_one_letter_code
_entity_poly.pdbx_strand_id
1 'polypeptide(L)' 'MKGGMGNMLKQAQKMQENMQKMQEEIASLEVEGQSGGGMVSVKMSGQNEVKRIVIDDSLLGEDRDMLEDMIAAAVNDA' A
#
# COMPACT_ATOMS: atom_id res chain seq x y z
N MET A 1 -18.88 -12.14 40.38
CA MET A 1 -18.33 -11.26 39.32
C MET A 1 -16.79 -11.31 39.20
N LYS A 2 -16.08 -12.40 39.56
CA LYS A 2 -14.61 -12.50 39.44
C LYS A 2 -14.10 -13.33 38.25
N GLY A 3 -14.97 -14.07 37.56
CA GLY A 3 -14.62 -14.90 36.39
C GLY A 3 -14.65 -14.19 35.02
N GLY A 4 -15.41 -13.10 34.91
CA GLY A 4 -15.52 -12.34 33.64
C GLY A 4 -14.28 -11.52 33.31
N MET A 5 -13.59 -11.00 34.33
CA MET A 5 -12.47 -10.06 34.16
C MET A 5 -11.18 -10.76 33.68
N GLY A 6 -10.94 -12.01 34.11
CA GLY A 6 -9.80 -12.80 33.65
C GLY A 6 -9.92 -13.27 32.19
N ASN A 7 -11.14 -13.61 31.74
CA ASN A 7 -11.40 -13.91 30.33
C ASN A 7 -11.31 -12.66 29.46
N MET A 8 -11.77 -11.51 29.96
CA MET A 8 -11.66 -10.22 29.26
C MET A 8 -10.19 -9.80 29.07
N LEU A 9 -9.34 -9.98 30.08
CA LEU A 9 -7.91 -9.66 29.96
C LEU A 9 -7.20 -10.54 28.92
N LYS A 10 -7.49 -11.84 28.88
CA LYS A 10 -6.94 -12.76 27.87
C LYS A 10 -7.41 -12.41 26.45
N GLN A 11 -8.68 -12.01 26.30
CA GLN A 11 -9.21 -11.56 25.02
C GLN A 11 -8.54 -10.25 24.56
N ALA A 12 -8.31 -9.31 25.47
CA ALA A 12 -7.62 -8.07 25.17
C ALA A 12 -6.16 -8.30 24.72
N GLN A 13 -5.44 -9.20 25.39
CA GLN A 13 -4.08 -9.60 24.99
C GLN A 13 -4.05 -10.22 23.59
N LYS A 14 -4.97 -11.14 23.30
CA LYS A 14 -5.08 -11.77 21.97
C LYS A 14 -5.43 -10.75 20.89
N MET A 15 -6.31 -9.79 21.20
CA MET A 15 -6.63 -8.69 20.28
C MET A 15 -5.40 -7.83 20.00
N GLN A 16 -4.61 -7.49 21.02
CA GLN A 16 -3.39 -6.69 20.85
C GLN A 16 -2.36 -7.40 19.97
N GLU A 17 -2.12 -8.70 20.18
CA GLU A 17 -1.20 -9.49 19.35
C GLU A 17 -1.71 -9.61 17.90
N ASN A 18 -3.01 -9.84 17.71
CA ASN A 18 -3.61 -9.89 16.38
C ASN A 18 -3.52 -8.55 15.64
N MET A 19 -3.69 -7.43 16.35
CA MET A 19 -3.54 -6.08 15.78
C MET A 19 -2.09 -5.83 15.34
N GLN A 20 -1.10 -6.26 16.12
CA GLN A 20 0.31 -6.14 15.74
C GLN A 20 0.62 -6.95 14.48
N LYS A 21 0.19 -8.22 14.43
CA LYS A 21 0.37 -9.07 13.25
C LYS A 21 -0.33 -8.50 12.02
N MET A 22 -1.54 -7.98 12.18
CA MET A 22 -2.28 -7.36 11.08
C MET A 22 -1.56 -6.11 10.56
N GLN A 23 -0.98 -5.28 11.43
CA GLN A 23 -0.18 -4.13 11.01
C GLN A 23 1.06 -4.56 10.23
N GLU A 24 1.78 -5.60 10.68
CA GLU A 24 2.93 -6.16 9.97
C GLU A 24 2.53 -6.75 8.61
N GLU A 25 1.40 -7.45 8.53
CA GLU A 25 0.87 -7.99 7.29
C GLU A 25 0.52 -6.85 6.31
N ILE A 26 -0.25 -5.84 6.74
CA ILE A 26 -0.60 -4.67 5.92
C ILE A 26 0.67 -3.96 5.43
N ALA A 27 1.67 -3.82 6.30
CA ALA A 27 2.95 -3.23 5.96
C ALA A 27 3.72 -4.00 4.87
N SER A 28 3.53 -5.31 4.79
CA SER A 28 4.17 -6.19 3.80
C SER A 28 3.37 -6.35 2.51
N LEU A 29 2.09 -5.96 2.48
CA LEU A 29 1.29 -6.00 1.26
C LEU A 29 1.87 -5.04 0.23
N GLU A 30 1.95 -5.50 -1.01
CA GLU A 30 2.29 -4.68 -2.16
C GLU A 30 1.05 -4.52 -3.05
N VAL A 31 0.83 -3.30 -3.50
CA VAL A 31 -0.20 -2.91 -4.45
C VAL A 31 0.48 -2.32 -5.68
N GLU A 32 -0.17 -2.46 -6.83
CA GLU A 32 0.33 -1.94 -8.10
C GLU A 32 -0.76 -1.07 -8.72
N GLY A 33 -0.46 0.21 -8.90
CA GLY A 33 -1.30 1.17 -9.60
C GLY A 33 -0.73 1.49 -10.97
N GLN A 34 -1.60 1.78 -11.93
CA GLN A 34 -1.20 1.98 -13.32
C GLN A 34 -1.88 3.19 -13.95
N SER A 35 -1.24 3.77 -14.96
CA SER A 35 -1.83 4.82 -15.80
C SER A 35 -1.36 4.70 -17.26
N GLY A 36 -2.05 5.42 -18.16
CA GLY A 36 -1.74 5.35 -19.60
C GLY A 36 -1.87 3.97 -20.21
N GLY A 37 -2.78 3.13 -19.72
CA GLY A 37 -2.91 1.75 -20.19
C GLY A 37 -1.75 0.83 -19.78
N GLY A 38 -1.05 1.15 -18.68
CA GLY A 38 0.06 0.36 -18.15
C GLY A 38 1.45 0.88 -18.56
N MET A 39 1.52 1.99 -19.30
CA MET A 39 2.78 2.63 -19.67
C MET A 39 3.51 3.23 -18.47
N VAL A 40 2.77 3.58 -17.39
CA VAL A 40 3.34 3.88 -16.08
C VAL A 40 2.76 2.89 -15.07
N SER A 41 3.63 2.23 -14.31
CA SER A 41 3.29 1.33 -13.22
C SER A 41 4.02 1.75 -11.94
N VAL A 42 3.28 1.83 -10.84
CA VAL A 42 3.78 2.19 -9.51
C VAL A 42 3.51 1.03 -8.57
N LYS A 43 4.57 0.48 -7.98
CA LYS A 43 4.48 -0.49 -6.91
C LYS A 43 4.62 0.22 -5.56
N MET A 44 3.63 0.07 -4.70
CA MET A 44 3.55 0.72 -3.39
C MET A 44 3.28 -0.32 -2.30
N SER A 45 3.78 -0.10 -1.09
CA SER A 45 3.43 -0.94 0.07
C SER A 45 2.13 -0.49 0.73
N GLY A 46 1.49 -1.33 1.54
CA GLY A 46 0.30 -0.96 2.33
C GLY A 46 0.54 0.10 3.41
N GLN A 47 1.77 0.61 3.55
CA GLN A 47 2.13 1.81 4.32
C GLN A 47 2.24 3.08 3.46
N ASN A 48 1.81 3.02 2.21
CA ASN A 48 1.92 4.09 1.21
C ASN A 48 3.38 4.46 0.87
N GLU A 49 4.32 3.51 1.02
CA GLU A 49 5.71 3.71 0.59
C GLU A 49 5.87 3.22 -0.85
N VAL A 50 6.21 4.11 -1.77
CA VAL A 50 6.49 3.77 -3.17
C VAL A 50 7.81 3.00 -3.25
N LYS A 51 7.74 1.75 -3.71
CA LYS A 51 8.88 0.83 -3.84
C LYS A 51 9.52 0.90 -5.22
N ARG A 52 8.72 1.07 -6.27
CA ARG A 52 9.21 1.11 -7.65
C ARG A 52 8.27 1.90 -8.55
N ILE A 53 8.86 2.61 -9.51
CA ILE A 53 8.17 3.22 -10.64
C ILE A 53 8.78 2.62 -11.91
N VAL A 54 7.92 2.18 -12.83
CA VAL A 54 8.30 1.71 -14.16
C VAL A 54 7.59 2.60 -15.16
N ILE A 55 8.37 3.13 -16.12
CA ILE A 55 7.90 4.02 -17.18
C ILE A 55 8.33 3.37 -18.48
N ASP A 56 7.40 3.23 -19.42
CA ASP A 56 7.68 2.74 -20.76
C ASP A 56 8.57 3.74 -21.53
N ASP A 57 9.55 3.22 -22.27
CA ASP A 57 10.52 4.05 -23.00
C ASP A 57 9.86 4.98 -24.03
N SER A 58 8.67 4.64 -24.53
CA SER A 58 7.92 5.51 -25.44
C SER A 58 7.53 6.85 -24.82
N LEU A 59 7.42 6.93 -23.49
CA LEU A 59 7.07 8.16 -22.77
C LEU A 59 8.27 9.07 -22.49
N LEU A 60 9.51 8.60 -22.68
CA LEU A 60 10.72 9.37 -22.33
C LEU A 60 11.02 10.52 -23.32
N GLY A 61 10.30 10.58 -24.45
CA GLY A 61 10.36 11.67 -25.42
C GLY A 61 9.09 12.52 -25.49
N GLU A 62 8.09 12.22 -24.66
CA GLU A 62 6.80 12.91 -24.62
C GLU A 62 6.87 14.19 -23.79
N ASP A 63 5.78 14.95 -23.80
CA ASP A 63 5.65 16.15 -22.97
C ASP A 63 5.86 15.79 -21.49
N ARG A 64 6.80 16.48 -20.86
CA ARG A 64 7.16 16.29 -19.46
C ARG A 64 5.95 16.42 -18.55
N ASP A 65 5.06 17.38 -18.83
CA ASP A 65 3.89 17.65 -17.99
C ASP A 65 2.93 16.47 -18.03
N MET A 66 2.78 15.82 -19.20
CA MET A 66 1.96 14.62 -19.34
C MET A 66 2.54 13.44 -18.55
N LEU A 67 3.86 13.24 -18.60
CA LEU A 67 4.51 12.18 -17.83
C LEU A 67 4.35 12.38 -16.32
N GLU A 68 4.49 13.62 -15.84
CA GLU A 68 4.29 13.95 -14.42
C GLU A 68 2.84 13.67 -13.99
N ASP A 69 1.85 14.04 -14.80
CA ASP A 69 0.42 13.75 -14.54
C ASP A 69 0.13 12.25 -14.53
N MET A 70 0.74 11.49 -15.45
CA MET A 70 0.59 10.04 -15.51
C MET A 70 1.19 9.34 -14.29
N ILE A 71 2.34 9.80 -13.80
CA ILE A 71 2.93 9.28 -12.56
C ILE A 71 1.99 9.57 -11.38
N ALA A 72 1.46 10.80 -11.27
CA ALA A 72 0.52 11.14 -10.21
C ALA A 72 -0.75 10.26 -10.25
N ALA A 73 -1.28 9.98 -11.45
CA ALA A 73 -2.42 9.10 -11.62
C ALA A 73 -2.11 7.65 -11.17
N ALA A 74 -0.96 7.09 -11.55
CA ALA A 74 -0.57 5.74 -11.17
C ALA A 74 -0.31 5.59 -9.66
N VAL A 75 0.23 6.64 -9.00
CA VAL A 75 0.38 6.66 -7.54
C VAL A 75 -0.96 6.65 -6.81
N ASN A 76 -1.97 7.37 -7.33
CA ASN A 76 -3.29 7.44 -6.70
C ASN A 76 -4.16 6.20 -6.98
N ASP A 77 -3.83 5.44 -8.04
CA ASP A 77 -4.48 4.16 -8.37
C ASP A 77 -3.95 3.00 -7.51
N ALA A 78 -2.67 3.09 -7.09
CA ALA A 78 -2.00 2.10 -6.23
C ALA A 78 -2.55 2.12 -4.81
#